data_AF-A0A820DJL3-F1
#
_entry.id   AF-A0A820DJL3-F1
#
_cell.length_a   1.000
_cell.length_b   1.000
_cell.length_c   1.000
_cell.angle_alpha   90.00
_cell.angle_beta   90.00
_cell.angle_gamma   90.00
#
_symmetry.space_group_name_H-M   'P 1'
#
loop_
_entity.id
_entity.type
_entity.pdbx_description
1 polymer ?
#
loop_
_entity_poly.entity_id
_entity_poly.type
_entity_poly.pdbx_seq_one_letter_code
_entity_poly.pdbx_strand_id
1 'polypeptide(L)'
;MTNLEKLSLYFVNICEPIIDGEDLEKNIINHMPRLNEFTFNICSIICPHLADQPINLPSNDDIQHTFRNFQNSQIISSVYYFNSNYFYCHIYSYPYTWIFYHNIRNNFPGGLYKCVREISLLDERPFEHDFLLLIA
;
A
#
# COMPACT_ATOMS: atom_id res chain seq x y z
N MET A 1 17.98 -14.25 -11.38
CA MET A 1 16.71 -14.89 -11.02
C MET A 1 15.77 -14.88 -12.25
N THR A 2 16.21 -15.48 -13.37
CA THR A 2 15.66 -15.20 -14.71
C THR A 2 14.44 -16.02 -15.13
N ASN A 3 13.96 -16.94 -14.26
CA ASN A 3 12.84 -17.84 -14.55
C ASN A 3 11.63 -17.62 -13.62
N LEU A 4 11.63 -16.53 -12.84
CA LEU A 4 10.51 -16.26 -11.94
C LEU A 4 9.32 -15.75 -12.76
N GLU A 5 8.24 -16.54 -12.78
CA GLU A 5 7.03 -16.22 -13.55
C GLU A 5 5.94 -15.55 -12.71
N LYS A 6 5.99 -15.75 -11.39
CA LYS A 6 5.00 -15.21 -10.43
C LYS A 6 5.70 -14.64 -9.21
N LEU A 7 5.27 -13.46 -8.77
CA LEU A 7 5.78 -12.81 -7.55
C LEU A 7 4.65 -12.06 -6.86
N SER A 8 4.49 -12.34 -5.56
CA SER A 8 3.70 -11.54 -4.64
C SER A 8 4.64 -10.81 -3.69
N LEU A 9 4.73 -9.49 -3.85
CA LEU A 9 5.58 -8.64 -3.04
C LEU A 9 4.78 -8.09 -1.85
N TYR A 10 5.38 -8.14 -0.67
CA TYR A 10 4.94 -7.37 0.47
C TYR A 10 6.12 -6.53 0.94
N PHE A 11 5.94 -5.22 1.08
CA PHE A 11 7.04 -4.33 1.42
C PHE A 11 6.58 -3.21 2.36
N VAL A 12 7.38 -2.95 3.40
CA VAL A 12 7.16 -1.81 4.30
C VAL A 12 8.37 -0.90 4.22
N ASN A 13 8.15 0.32 3.74
CA ASN A 13 9.16 1.37 3.64
C ASN A 13 9.00 2.37 4.79
N ILE A 14 10.08 2.75 5.48
CA ILE A 14 10.01 3.63 6.66
C ILE A 14 11.02 4.76 6.55
N CYS A 15 10.54 6.00 6.66
CA CYS A 15 11.29 7.25 6.51
C CYS A 15 12.10 7.35 5.21
N GLU A 16 11.59 6.71 4.15
CA GLU A 16 12.13 6.71 2.79
C GLU A 16 11.04 7.21 1.82
N PRO A 17 11.38 7.63 0.59
CA PRO A 17 10.39 8.06 -0.40
C PRO A 17 9.31 7.00 -0.70
N ILE A 18 8.15 7.44 -1.20
CA ILE A 18 7.12 6.51 -1.69
C ILE A 18 7.73 5.69 -2.81
N ILE A 19 7.53 4.37 -2.76
CA ILE A 19 7.82 3.50 -3.91
C ILE A 19 6.59 3.52 -4.80
N ASP A 20 6.72 4.13 -5.98
CA ASP A 20 5.64 4.28 -6.93
C ASP A 20 5.73 3.28 -8.10
N GLY A 21 4.87 3.43 -9.10
CA GLY A 21 4.84 2.54 -10.26
C GLY A 21 6.11 2.61 -11.10
N GLU A 22 6.71 3.79 -11.25
CA GLU A 22 7.94 3.96 -12.01
C GLU A 22 9.13 3.29 -11.30
N ASP A 23 9.18 3.39 -9.97
CA ASP A 23 10.17 2.71 -9.15
C ASP A 23 10.08 1.19 -9.28
N LEU A 24 8.87 0.62 -9.20
CA LEU A 24 8.68 -0.83 -9.35
C LEU A 24 9.01 -1.29 -10.78
N GLU A 25 8.59 -0.52 -11.79
CA GLU A 25 8.89 -0.83 -13.20
C GLU A 25 10.41 -0.88 -13.43
N LYS A 26 11.10 0.18 -12.99
CA LYS A 26 12.55 0.32 -13.14
C LYS A 26 13.33 -0.73 -12.37
N ASN A 27 12.99 -0.97 -11.11
CA ASN A 27 13.84 -1.76 -10.20
C ASN A 27 13.43 -3.23 -10.09
N ILE A 28 12.22 -3.61 -10.51
CA ILE A 28 11.73 -5.00 -10.44
C ILE A 28 11.35 -5.50 -11.84
N ILE A 29 10.35 -4.90 -12.48
CA ILE A 29 9.73 -5.45 -13.69
C ILE A 29 10.75 -5.55 -14.83
N ASN A 30 11.52 -4.49 -15.08
CA ASN A 30 12.54 -4.46 -16.13
C ASN A 30 13.66 -5.49 -15.94
N HIS A 31 13.87 -5.96 -14.70
CA HIS A 31 14.87 -6.96 -14.38
C HIS A 31 14.30 -8.40 -14.34
N MET A 32 12.98 -8.56 -14.46
CA MET A 32 12.29 -9.84 -14.43
C MET A 32 11.41 -10.05 -15.68
N PRO A 33 12.01 -10.21 -16.88
CA PRO A 33 11.28 -10.25 -18.15
C PRO A 33 10.36 -11.47 -18.33
N ARG A 34 10.44 -12.47 -17.45
CA ARG A 34 9.52 -13.62 -17.45
C ARG A 34 8.41 -13.51 -16.41
N LEU A 35 8.38 -12.43 -15.63
CA LEU A 35 7.40 -12.21 -14.59
C LEU A 35 6.06 -11.85 -15.23
N ASN A 36 5.17 -12.84 -15.31
CA ASN A 36 3.86 -12.72 -15.93
C ASN A 36 2.78 -12.32 -14.92
N GLU A 37 2.93 -12.76 -13.68
CA GLU A 37 2.02 -12.41 -12.58
C GLU A 37 2.80 -11.68 -11.50
N PHE A 38 2.55 -10.38 -11.38
CA PHE A 38 3.11 -9.57 -10.32
C PHE A 38 1.99 -8.96 -9.50
N THR A 39 1.99 -9.26 -8.22
CA THR A 39 1.09 -8.65 -7.24
C THR A 39 1.90 -8.03 -6.13
N PHE A 40 1.44 -6.93 -5.56
CA PHE A 40 2.15 -6.23 -4.51
C PHE A 40 1.21 -5.58 -3.49
N ASN A 41 1.73 -5.42 -2.28
CA ASN A 41 1.15 -4.65 -1.20
C ASN A 41 2.31 -3.90 -0.52
N ILE A 42 2.35 -2.58 -0.70
CA ILE A 42 3.44 -1.70 -0.31
C ILE A 42 2.91 -0.66 0.66
N CYS A 43 3.53 -0.58 1.82
CA CYS A 43 3.20 0.34 2.88
C CYS A 43 4.38 1.27 3.12
N SER A 44 4.23 2.57 2.87
CA SER A 44 5.26 3.57 3.10
C SER A 44 4.89 4.47 4.26
N ILE A 45 5.78 4.60 5.24
CA ILE A 45 5.70 5.57 6.34
C ILE A 45 6.71 6.66 6.03
N ILE A 46 6.25 7.89 5.82
CA ILE A 46 7.12 8.99 5.44
C ILE A 46 7.22 9.98 6.57
N CYS A 47 8.42 10.50 6.77
CA CYS A 47 8.83 11.34 7.88
C CYS A 47 9.26 12.71 7.31
N PRO A 48 8.33 13.64 6.98
CA PRO A 48 8.65 14.90 6.28
C PRO A 48 9.74 15.75 6.91
N HIS A 49 9.85 15.71 8.24
CA HIS A 49 10.85 16.44 9.01
C HIS A 49 12.29 15.92 8.80
N LEU A 50 12.46 14.74 8.19
CA LEU A 50 13.75 14.19 7.79
C LEU A 50 14.12 14.52 6.34
N ALA A 51 13.20 15.09 5.56
CA ALA A 51 13.45 15.50 4.19
C ALA A 51 13.87 16.99 4.17
N ASP A 52 14.98 17.30 3.46
CA ASP A 52 15.50 18.66 3.31
C ASP A 52 14.61 19.57 2.42
N GLN A 53 13.42 19.12 2.01
CA GLN A 53 12.54 19.84 1.09
C GLN A 53 11.06 19.77 1.51
N PRO A 54 10.26 20.80 1.22
CA PRO A 54 8.82 20.76 1.44
C PRO A 54 8.21 19.62 0.64
N ILE A 55 7.61 18.66 1.34
CA ILE A 55 6.97 17.52 0.69
C ILE A 55 5.65 18.01 0.08
N ASN A 56 5.63 18.16 -1.24
CA ASN A 56 4.37 18.11 -1.98
C ASN A 56 3.85 16.68 -1.88
N LEU A 57 2.85 16.50 -1.02
CA LEU A 57 2.26 15.20 -0.74
C LEU A 57 1.42 14.78 -1.94
N PRO A 58 1.72 13.64 -2.58
CA PRO A 58 0.94 13.19 -3.73
C PRO A 58 -0.43 12.72 -3.27
N SER A 59 -1.45 13.03 -4.05
CA SER A 59 -2.79 12.49 -3.86
C SER A 59 -2.86 11.01 -4.22
N ASN A 60 -3.95 10.34 -3.86
CA ASN A 60 -4.20 8.96 -4.28
C ASN A 60 -4.15 8.83 -5.81
N ASP A 61 -4.73 9.80 -6.53
CA ASP A 61 -4.79 9.83 -7.99
C ASP A 61 -3.40 10.01 -8.60
N ASP A 62 -2.57 10.90 -8.01
CA ASP A 62 -1.18 11.09 -8.45
C ASP A 62 -0.39 9.79 -8.34
N ILE A 63 -0.51 9.10 -7.21
CA ILE A 63 0.15 7.80 -6.98
C ILE A 63 -0.35 6.77 -7.97
N GLN A 64 -1.66 6.58 -8.11
CA GLN A 64 -2.23 5.59 -9.03
C GLN A 64 -1.82 5.85 -10.48
N HIS A 65 -1.68 7.13 -10.86
CA HIS A 65 -1.25 7.50 -12.21
C HIS A 65 0.15 7.00 -12.56
N THR A 66 1.05 6.88 -11.58
CA THR A 66 2.40 6.30 -11.78
C THR A 66 2.34 4.83 -12.23
N PHE A 67 1.24 4.13 -11.94
CA PHE A 67 1.05 2.72 -12.30
C PHE A 67 0.28 2.52 -13.61
N ARG A 68 0.07 3.56 -14.42
CA ARG A 68 -0.72 3.47 -15.67
C ARG A 68 -0.22 2.40 -16.66
N ASN A 69 1.04 2.01 -16.56
CA ASN A 69 1.66 0.99 -17.41
C ASN A 69 1.56 -0.44 -16.84
N PHE A 70 1.13 -0.59 -15.59
CA PHE A 70 0.98 -1.89 -14.96
C PHE A 70 -0.22 -2.63 -15.55
N GLN A 71 0.07 -3.65 -16.35
CA GLN A 71 -0.97 -4.51 -16.91
C GLN A 71 -1.55 -5.44 -15.83
N ASN A 72 -2.81 -5.84 -16.02
CA ASN A 72 -3.46 -6.94 -15.29
C ASN A 72 -3.79 -6.72 -13.80
N SER A 73 -3.74 -5.49 -13.29
CA SER A 73 -4.22 -5.21 -11.93
C SER A 73 -4.83 -3.83 -11.80
N GLN A 74 -5.94 -3.75 -11.05
CA GLN A 74 -6.45 -2.46 -10.58
C GLN A 74 -5.55 -2.02 -9.43
N ILE A 75 -4.88 -0.88 -9.56
CA ILE A 75 -4.06 -0.36 -8.46
C ILE A 75 -4.91 0.51 -7.55
N ILE A 76 -4.86 0.21 -6.26
CA ILE A 76 -5.54 0.98 -5.23
C ILE A 76 -4.47 1.64 -4.37
N SER A 77 -4.63 2.94 -4.14
CA SER A 77 -3.80 3.72 -3.23
C SER A 77 -4.63 4.37 -2.13
N SER A 78 -4.03 4.50 -0.95
CA SER A 78 -4.63 5.17 0.19
C SER A 78 -3.56 5.92 0.97
N VAL A 79 -3.62 7.25 0.91
CA VAL A 79 -2.73 8.15 1.64
C VAL A 79 -3.45 8.67 2.88
N TYR A 80 -2.85 8.45 4.05
CA TYR A 80 -3.32 8.93 5.35
C TYR A 80 -2.33 9.89 5.97
N TYR A 81 -2.84 11.05 6.40
CA TYR A 81 -2.04 12.07 7.06
C TYR A 81 -2.21 11.94 8.57
N PHE A 82 -1.16 11.49 9.26
CA PHE A 82 -1.17 11.40 10.71
C PHE A 82 -0.39 12.59 11.27
N ASN A 83 -1.10 13.63 11.71
CA ASN A 83 -0.52 14.88 12.21
C ASN A 83 0.51 15.50 11.25
N SER A 84 1.23 16.53 11.69
CA SER A 84 2.20 17.27 10.87
C SER A 84 3.52 16.53 10.63
N ASN A 85 3.75 15.39 11.29
CA ASN A 85 5.09 14.81 11.40
C ASN A 85 5.29 13.52 10.61
N TYR A 86 4.22 12.83 10.19
CA TYR A 86 4.32 11.65 9.35
C TYR A 86 3.07 11.44 8.50
N PHE A 87 3.24 10.78 7.36
CA PHE A 87 2.10 10.30 6.58
C PHE A 87 2.34 8.88 6.12
N TYR A 88 1.24 8.18 5.90
CA TYR A 88 1.19 6.79 5.50
C TYR A 88 0.69 6.72 4.07
N CYS A 89 1.36 5.96 3.23
CA CYS A 89 0.90 5.66 1.88
C CYS A 89 0.81 4.14 1.75
N HIS A 90 -0.38 3.64 1.47
CA HIS A 90 -0.63 2.24 1.16
C HIS A 90 -0.95 2.09 -0.31
N ILE A 91 -0.29 1.17 -0.99
CA ILE A 91 -0.51 0.90 -2.41
C ILE A 91 -0.56 -0.61 -2.62
N TYR A 92 -1.55 -1.11 -3.32
CA TYR A 92 -1.63 -2.53 -3.65
C TYR A 92 -2.28 -2.79 -5.01
N SER A 93 -1.89 -3.91 -5.61
CA SER A 93 -2.48 -4.43 -6.85
C SER A 93 -3.68 -5.32 -6.53
N TYR A 94 -4.84 -5.08 -7.12
CA TYR A 94 -6.01 -5.92 -6.96
C TYR A 94 -6.17 -6.91 -8.14
N PRO A 95 -6.49 -8.20 -7.86
CA PRO A 95 -6.63 -8.80 -6.54
C PRO A 95 -5.26 -9.10 -5.90
N TYR A 96 -5.07 -8.67 -4.65
CA TYR A 96 -3.94 -9.10 -3.83
C TYR A 96 -4.40 -10.24 -2.93
N THR A 97 -3.93 -11.46 -3.18
CA THR A 97 -4.13 -12.57 -2.25
C THR A 97 -3.23 -12.36 -1.04
N TRP A 98 -3.81 -11.78 0.01
CA TRP A 98 -3.11 -11.40 1.22
C TRP A 98 -2.67 -12.66 2.00
N ILE A 99 -1.36 -12.79 2.25
CA ILE A 99 -0.78 -13.96 2.96
C ILE A 99 -0.26 -13.59 4.36
N PHE A 100 -0.40 -12.32 4.80
CA PHE A 100 0.13 -11.84 6.08
C PHE A 100 -0.76 -10.82 6.77
N TYR A 101 -0.88 -10.95 8.09
CA TYR A 101 -1.70 -10.10 8.96
C TYR A 101 -1.09 -8.69 9.13
N HIS A 102 -1.91 -7.65 8.95
CA HIS A 102 -1.54 -6.29 9.36
C HIS A 102 -2.09 -5.95 10.74
N ASN A 103 -1.27 -5.28 11.55
CA ASN A 103 -1.68 -4.65 12.79
C ASN A 103 -2.39 -3.32 12.50
N ILE A 104 -3.72 -3.31 12.54
CA ILE A 104 -4.50 -2.06 12.44
C ILE A 104 -4.47 -1.37 13.81
N ARG A 105 -3.84 -0.19 13.90
CA ARG A 105 -3.73 0.58 15.17
C ARG A 105 -4.88 1.56 15.36
N ASN A 106 -5.36 1.54 16.60
CA ASN A 106 -6.58 2.06 17.23
C ASN A 106 -6.94 3.54 17.04
N ASN A 107 -7.38 3.96 15.86
CA ASN A 107 -8.23 5.14 15.79
C ASN A 107 -9.39 4.91 14.83
N PHE A 108 -10.33 4.08 15.27
CA PHE A 108 -11.65 3.92 14.66
C PHE A 108 -12.58 4.99 15.27
N PRO A 109 -13.09 5.96 14.49
CA PRO A 109 -14.01 6.99 14.99
C PRO A 109 -15.35 6.42 15.49
N GLY A 110 -15.72 5.21 15.06
CA GLY A 110 -16.86 4.46 15.57
C GLY A 110 -16.59 3.80 16.93
N GLY A 111 -16.96 4.47 18.03
CA GLY A 111 -16.71 4.06 19.42
C GLY A 111 -17.36 2.76 19.94
N LEU A 112 -17.64 1.77 19.09
CA LEU A 112 -18.25 0.48 19.45
C LEU A 112 -17.30 -0.41 20.25
N TYR A 113 -15.99 -0.39 19.95
CA TYR A 113 -15.01 -1.26 20.60
C TYR A 113 -13.85 -0.47 21.20
N LYS A 114 -14.11 0.20 22.33
CA LYS A 114 -13.16 1.12 23.01
C LYS A 114 -11.84 0.48 23.48
N CYS A 115 -11.76 -0.85 23.50
CA CYS A 115 -10.61 -1.59 24.03
C CYS A 115 -9.99 -2.56 23.03
N VAL A 116 -10.51 -2.61 21.80
CA VAL A 116 -9.90 -3.44 20.75
C VAL A 116 -8.60 -2.75 20.34
N ARG A 117 -7.49 -3.48 20.51
CA ARG A 117 -6.14 -2.99 20.21
C ARG A 117 -5.57 -3.52 18.90
N GLU A 118 -6.25 -4.52 18.35
CA GLU A 118 -5.82 -5.33 17.22
C GLU A 118 -7.05 -6.03 16.65
N ILE A 119 -7.23 -5.96 15.32
CA ILE A 119 -8.22 -6.72 14.56
C ILE A 119 -7.46 -7.41 13.44
N SER A 120 -7.63 -8.73 13.32
CA SER A 120 -7.15 -9.50 12.18
C SER A 120 -8.36 -9.95 11.38
N LEU A 121 -8.45 -9.52 10.14
CA LEU A 121 -9.47 -9.96 9.20
C LEU A 121 -8.85 -10.93 8.19
N LEU A 122 -9.49 -12.06 7.98
CA LEU A 122 -9.21 -12.95 6.86
C LEU A 122 -10.41 -12.84 5.93
N ASP A 123 -10.18 -12.39 4.70
CA ASP A 123 -11.25 -12.23 3.73
C ASP A 123 -10.89 -12.84 2.39
N GLU A 124 -11.80 -13.64 1.85
CA GLU A 124 -11.71 -14.25 0.51
C GLU A 124 -12.50 -13.43 -0.53
N ARG A 125 -13.15 -12.33 -0.12
CA ARG A 125 -13.98 -11.41 -0.95
C ARG A 125 -13.80 -9.94 -0.51
N PRO A 126 -14.28 -8.92 -1.25
CA PRO A 126 -14.00 -7.52 -0.92
C PRO A 126 -14.95 -6.98 0.16
N PHE A 127 -15.16 -7.70 1.26
CA PHE A 127 -15.97 -7.21 2.38
C PHE A 127 -15.18 -6.21 3.25
N GLU A 128 -13.85 -6.22 3.18
CA GLU A 128 -12.98 -5.24 3.84
C GLU A 128 -13.37 -3.78 3.57
N HIS A 129 -13.75 -3.42 2.33
CA HIS A 129 -14.09 -2.02 2.00
C HIS A 129 -15.39 -1.57 2.67
N ASP A 130 -16.43 -2.44 2.66
CA ASP A 130 -17.71 -2.18 3.32
C ASP A 130 -17.58 -2.21 4.85
N PHE A 131 -16.74 -3.11 5.38
CA PHE A 131 -16.48 -3.23 6.82
C PHE A 131 -15.72 -2.02 7.36
N LEU A 132 -14.71 -1.54 6.63
CA LEU A 132 -13.96 -0.33 7.00
C LEU A 132 -14.87 0.90 6.97
N LEU A 133 -15.82 1.02 6.04
CA LEU A 133 -16.81 2.10 6.02
C LEU A 133 -17.78 2.06 7.22
N LEU A 134 -18.08 0.88 7.77
CA LEU A 134 -18.99 0.70 8.91
C LEU A 134 -18.34 0.97 10.28
N ILE A 135 -17.02 0.83 10.38
CA ILE A 135 -16.26 1.03 11.63
C ILE A 135 -15.43 2.32 11.63
N ALA A 136 -15.29 2.98 10.48
CA ALA A 136 -14.78 4.35 10.37
C ALA A 136 -15.75 5.38 10.97
#